data_AF-A0A0B8NX29-F1
#
_entry.id   AF-A0A0B8NX29-F1
#
_cell.length_a   1.000
_cell.length_b   1.000
_cell.length_c   1.000
_cell.angle_alpha   90.00
_cell.angle_beta   90.00
_cell.angle_gamma   90.00
#
_symmetry.space_group_name_H-M   'P 1'
#
loop_
_entity.id
_entity.type
_entity.pdbx_description
1 polymer ?
#
loop_
_entity_poly.entity_id
_entity_poly.type
_entity_poly.pdbx_seq_one_letter_code
_entity_poly.pdbx_strand_id
1 'polypeptide(L)'
;MIDLFTQAGDAGRGVYSMVIAAGTAFDLGGPINKAAGSVALGLNGMGEGFDLIARELGIVIPPIGVGLAALLDGRFRKPVFSAEEQTIGKTSLMLGMIGISEGAIPFILKNPKMIPIMILGSIIGTQLAVVLDVWQSLHYQLYGDGSYPQIL
;
A
#
# COMPACT_ATOMS: atom_id res chain seq x y z
N MET A 1 -28.03 -16.24 8.51
CA MET A 1 -28.32 -15.30 7.40
C MET A 1 -27.51 -14.02 7.56
N ILE A 2 -27.57 -13.34 8.72
CA ILE A 2 -26.74 -12.16 9.01
C ILE A 2 -25.23 -12.48 8.89
N ASP A 3 -24.75 -13.56 9.51
CA ASP A 3 -23.33 -13.95 9.45
C ASP A 3 -22.81 -14.17 8.01
N LEU A 4 -23.65 -14.72 7.14
CA LEU A 4 -23.31 -14.93 5.73
C LEU A 4 -23.12 -13.58 5.00
N PHE A 5 -23.99 -12.61 5.29
CA PHE A 5 -23.90 -11.28 4.67
C PHE A 5 -22.72 -10.47 5.22
N THR A 6 -22.42 -10.58 6.51
CA THR A 6 -21.22 -9.97 7.11
C THR A 6 -19.95 -10.54 6.49
N GLN A 7 -19.83 -11.87 6.41
CA GLN A 7 -18.68 -12.52 5.77
C GLN A 7 -18.51 -12.14 4.29
N ALA A 8 -19.61 -11.99 3.55
CA ALA A 8 -19.57 -11.53 2.17
C ALA A 8 -19.08 -10.07 2.06
N GLY A 9 -19.49 -9.20 2.98
CA GLY A 9 -18.99 -7.83 3.08
C GLY A 9 -17.49 -7.77 3.36
N ASP A 10 -17.03 -8.55 4.35
CA ASP A 10 -15.61 -8.63 4.74
C ASP A 10 -14.73 -9.16 3.60
N ALA A 11 -15.20 -10.20 2.90
CA ALA A 11 -14.53 -10.72 1.72
C ALA A 11 -14.44 -9.66 0.62
N GLY A 12 -15.51 -8.86 0.41
CA GLY A 12 -15.53 -7.75 -0.53
C GLY A 12 -14.50 -6.66 -0.19
N ARG A 13 -14.45 -6.25 1.09
CA ARG A 13 -13.46 -5.29 1.61
C ARG A 13 -12.04 -5.80 1.36
N GLY A 14 -11.77 -7.06 1.68
CA GLY A 14 -10.47 -7.69 1.46
C GLY A 14 -10.07 -7.76 -0.02
N VAL A 15 -10.99 -8.11 -0.92
CA VAL A 15 -10.68 -8.16 -2.36
C VAL A 15 -10.40 -6.76 -2.92
N TYR A 16 -11.23 -5.78 -2.54
CA TYR A 16 -11.04 -4.39 -2.92
C TYR A 16 -9.66 -3.86 -2.49
N SER A 17 -9.30 -4.05 -1.22
CA SER A 17 -8.04 -3.56 -0.66
C SER A 17 -6.82 -4.21 -1.34
N MET A 18 -6.90 -5.50 -1.69
CA MET A 18 -5.84 -6.17 -2.46
C MET A 18 -5.62 -5.54 -3.83
N VAL A 19 -6.69 -5.24 -4.57
CA VAL A 19 -6.60 -4.65 -5.91
C VAL A 19 -6.02 -3.24 -5.85
N ILE A 20 -6.45 -2.42 -4.89
CA ILE A 20 -5.91 -1.07 -4.70
C ILE A 20 -4.42 -1.13 -4.36
N ALA A 21 -4.02 -1.93 -3.36
CA ALA A 21 -2.63 -2.04 -2.96
C ALA A 21 -1.74 -2.56 -4.11
N ALA A 22 -2.22 -3.52 -4.89
CA ALA A 22 -1.53 -4.05 -6.06
C ALA A 22 -1.34 -2.99 -7.15
N GLY A 23 -2.41 -2.27 -7.49
CA GLY A 23 -2.36 -1.21 -8.50
C GLY A 23 -1.44 -0.06 -8.09
N THR A 24 -1.50 0.36 -6.83
CA THR A 24 -0.62 1.40 -6.28
C THR A 24 0.85 0.99 -6.32
N ALA A 25 1.18 -0.26 -5.97
CA ALA A 25 2.56 -0.73 -5.95
C ALA A 25 3.14 -1.08 -7.34
N PHE A 26 2.32 -1.12 -8.39
CA PHE A 26 2.70 -1.65 -9.69
C PHE A 26 3.80 -0.84 -10.39
N ASP A 27 3.62 0.49 -10.49
CA ASP A 27 4.51 1.39 -11.22
C ASP A 27 5.03 2.57 -10.38
N LEU A 28 4.90 2.49 -9.05
CA LEU A 28 5.55 3.40 -8.09
C LEU A 28 5.32 4.90 -8.37
N GLY A 29 4.11 5.27 -8.80
CA GLY A 29 3.70 6.65 -9.13
C GLY A 29 3.30 6.86 -10.59
N GLY A 30 3.32 5.80 -11.40
CA GLY A 30 2.91 5.82 -12.81
C GLY A 30 1.38 5.81 -13.02
N PRO A 31 0.93 5.58 -14.27
CA PRO A 31 -0.48 5.62 -14.63
C PRO A 31 -1.38 4.65 -13.86
N ILE A 32 -0.90 3.44 -13.54
CA ILE A 32 -1.70 2.42 -12.84
C ILE A 32 -1.85 2.80 -11.37
N ASN A 33 -0.78 3.28 -10.72
CA ASN A 33 -0.87 3.82 -9.37
C ASN A 33 -1.87 4.98 -9.30
N LYS A 34 -1.81 5.92 -10.24
CA LYS A 34 -2.76 7.05 -10.29
C LYS A 34 -4.19 6.60 -10.51
N ALA A 35 -4.42 5.62 -11.38
CA ALA A 35 -5.75 5.05 -11.61
C ALA A 35 -6.29 4.37 -10.33
N ALA A 36 -5.48 3.55 -9.66
CA ALA A 36 -5.84 2.94 -8.38
C ALA A 36 -6.13 4.01 -7.31
N GLY A 37 -5.33 5.07 -7.27
CA GLY A 37 -5.54 6.21 -6.38
C GLY A 37 -6.86 6.93 -6.65
N SER A 38 -7.22 7.16 -7.90
CA SER A 38 -8.51 7.75 -8.28
C SER A 38 -9.69 6.88 -7.89
N VAL A 39 -9.60 5.56 -8.07
CA VAL A 39 -10.64 4.62 -7.62
C VAL A 39 -10.76 4.63 -6.09
N ALA A 40 -9.63 4.59 -5.38
CA ALA A 40 -9.63 4.65 -3.92
C ALA A 40 -10.24 5.94 -3.38
N LEU A 41 -9.91 7.09 -3.98
CA LEU A 41 -10.50 8.38 -3.61
C LEU A 41 -11.98 8.46 -3.96
N GLY A 42 -12.39 7.98 -5.13
CA GLY A 42 -13.79 8.04 -5.57
C GLY A 42 -14.73 7.20 -4.70
N LEU A 43 -14.23 6.09 -4.15
CA LEU A 43 -14.99 5.23 -3.24
C LEU A 43 -14.87 5.65 -1.77
N ASN A 44 -13.95 6.55 -1.45
CA ASN A 44 -13.64 6.88 -0.08
C ASN A 44 -14.86 7.47 0.65
N GLY A 45 -15.23 6.87 1.78
CA GLY A 45 -16.39 7.30 2.57
C GLY A 45 -17.76 6.87 2.04
N MET A 46 -17.83 6.09 0.95
CA MET A 46 -19.09 5.55 0.42
C MET A 46 -19.69 4.41 1.27
N GLY A 47 -18.97 3.93 2.27
CA GLY A 47 -19.40 2.83 3.14
C GLY A 47 -18.31 2.38 4.10
N GLU A 48 -18.70 1.63 5.13
CA GLU A 48 -17.77 0.89 5.97
C GLU A 48 -16.87 -0.01 5.11
N GLY A 49 -15.55 0.19 5.20
CA GLY A 49 -14.54 -0.58 4.45
C GLY A 49 -13.97 0.10 3.20
N PHE A 50 -14.52 1.24 2.74
CA PHE A 50 -13.93 2.03 1.67
C PHE A 50 -13.07 3.19 2.21
N ASP A 51 -11.93 2.82 2.80
CA ASP A 51 -10.93 3.78 3.29
C ASP A 51 -9.71 3.88 2.34
N LEU A 52 -8.77 4.79 2.67
CA LEU A 52 -7.53 4.96 1.90
C LEU A 52 -6.36 4.09 2.41
N ILE A 53 -6.54 3.25 3.44
CA ILE A 53 -5.42 2.54 4.08
C ILE A 53 -4.70 1.64 3.08
N ALA A 54 -5.43 0.92 2.23
CA ALA A 54 -4.85 0.08 1.18
C ALA A 54 -3.96 0.85 0.20
N ARG A 55 -4.36 2.08 -0.15
CA ARG A 55 -3.59 2.98 -1.01
C ARG A 55 -2.32 3.45 -0.30
N GLU A 56 -2.44 3.94 0.93
CA GLU A 56 -1.28 4.44 1.68
C GLU A 56 -0.23 3.35 1.92
N LEU A 57 -0.67 2.13 2.26
CA LEU A 57 0.22 0.98 2.39
C LEU A 57 0.88 0.60 1.07
N GLY A 58 0.13 0.64 -0.04
CA GLY A 58 0.68 0.44 -1.38
C GLY A 58 1.77 1.44 -1.76
N ILE A 59 1.73 2.67 -1.24
CA ILE A 59 2.74 3.72 -1.47
C ILE A 59 4.01 3.44 -0.65
N VAL A 60 3.87 3.17 0.65
CA VAL A 60 5.01 3.17 1.58
C VAL A 60 5.75 1.82 1.63
N ILE A 61 5.06 0.70 1.37
CA ILE A 61 5.67 -0.63 1.49
C ILE A 61 6.84 -0.85 0.51
N PRO A 62 6.73 -0.51 -0.79
CA PRO A 62 7.85 -0.69 -1.73
C PRO A 62 9.15 0.05 -1.32
N PRO A 63 9.15 1.37 -1.06
CA PRO A 63 10.37 2.11 -0.69
C PRO A 63 10.91 1.72 0.69
N ILE A 64 10.05 1.45 1.68
CA ILE A 64 10.47 0.96 3.00
C ILE A 64 11.10 -0.43 2.88
N GLY A 65 10.49 -1.33 2.10
CA GLY A 65 10.95 -2.70 1.91
C GLY A 65 12.36 -2.75 1.31
N VAL A 66 12.63 -1.99 0.24
CA VAL A 66 13.98 -1.93 -0.34
C VAL A 66 14.98 -1.24 0.59
N GLY A 67 14.55 -0.23 1.34
CA GLY A 67 15.41 0.46 2.28
C GLY A 67 15.83 -0.42 3.45
N LEU A 68 14.91 -1.21 4.00
CA LEU A 68 15.22 -2.22 5.01
C LEU A 68 16.10 -3.33 4.44
N ALA A 69 15.82 -3.79 3.21
CA ALA A 69 16.65 -4.80 2.55
C ALA A 69 18.09 -4.33 2.36
N ALA A 70 18.30 -3.05 2.03
CA ALA A 70 19.61 -2.43 1.90
C ALA A 70 20.33 -2.26 3.25
N LEU A 71 19.61 -1.85 4.31
CA LEU A 71 20.17 -1.70 5.65
C LEU A 71 20.60 -3.03 6.28
N LEU A 72 19.86 -4.10 6.01
CA LEU A 72 20.13 -5.44 6.55
C LEU A 72 21.06 -6.27 5.65
N ASP A 73 21.51 -5.73 4.52
CA ASP A 73 22.33 -6.46 3.56
C ASP A 73 23.69 -6.82 4.16
N GLY A 74 24.14 -8.05 3.94
CA GLY A 74 25.37 -8.54 4.55
C GLY A 74 25.24 -8.99 6.02
N ARG A 75 24.12 -8.71 6.72
CA ARG A 75 23.99 -9.03 8.15
C ARG A 75 23.73 -10.50 8.44
N PHE A 76 22.95 -11.16 7.59
CA PHE A 76 22.51 -12.56 7.75
C PHE A 76 22.84 -13.45 6.55
N ARG A 77 23.31 -12.85 5.45
CA ARG A 77 23.66 -13.52 4.19
C ARG A 77 24.75 -12.73 3.48
N LYS A 78 25.32 -13.30 2.42
CA LYS A 78 26.25 -12.56 1.55
C LYS A 78 25.57 -11.29 1.01
N PRO A 79 26.27 -10.14 0.97
CA PRO A 79 25.74 -8.91 0.38
C PRO A 79 25.31 -9.14 -1.06
N VAL A 80 24.18 -8.54 -1.44
CA VAL A 80 23.68 -8.55 -2.83
C VAL A 80 23.61 -7.14 -3.42
N PHE A 81 23.69 -6.11 -2.58
CA PHE A 81 23.71 -4.71 -2.98
C PHE A 81 25.13 -4.15 -2.99
N SER A 82 25.43 -3.33 -3.99
CA SER A 82 26.64 -2.51 -4.02
C SER A 82 26.62 -1.44 -2.92
N ALA A 83 27.77 -0.81 -2.66
CA ALA A 83 27.83 0.32 -1.72
C ALA A 83 26.93 1.51 -2.15
N GLU A 84 26.77 1.71 -3.46
CA GLU A 84 25.87 2.71 -4.02
C GLU A 84 24.41 2.34 -3.77
N GLU A 85 24.03 1.09 -4.01
CA GLU A 85 22.65 0.61 -3.76
C GLU A 85 22.28 0.65 -2.29
N GLN A 86 23.23 0.39 -1.39
CA GLN A 86 23.01 0.54 0.05
C GLN A 86 22.75 2.00 0.42
N THR A 87 23.41 2.94 -0.26
CA THR A 87 23.19 4.39 -0.05
C THR A 87 21.83 4.81 -0.60
N ILE A 88 21.50 4.39 -1.82
CA ILE A 88 20.19 4.65 -2.44
C ILE A 88 19.08 4.06 -1.57
N GLY A 89 19.23 2.84 -1.06
CA GLY A 89 18.22 2.19 -0.21
C GLY A 89 17.93 2.95 1.08
N LYS A 90 18.94 3.55 1.71
CA LYS A 90 18.72 4.44 2.88
C LYS A 90 17.87 5.65 2.50
N THR A 91 18.14 6.25 1.35
CA THR A 91 17.31 7.34 0.82
C THR A 91 15.89 6.86 0.52
N SER A 92 15.73 5.69 -0.09
CA SER A 92 14.41 5.07 -0.34
C SER A 92 13.63 4.88 0.95
N LEU A 93 14.27 4.44 2.04
CA LEU A 93 13.61 4.31 3.35
C LEU A 93 13.06 5.66 3.83
N MET A 94 13.86 6.73 3.72
CA MET A 94 13.43 8.07 4.09
C MET A 94 12.26 8.56 3.25
N LEU A 95 12.30 8.32 1.94
CA LEU A 95 11.20 8.64 1.02
C LEU A 95 9.92 7.87 1.37
N GLY A 96 10.05 6.59 1.71
CA GLY A 96 8.92 5.76 2.16
C GLY A 96 8.28 6.28 3.44
N MET A 97 9.06 6.77 4.40
CA MET A 97 8.54 7.35 5.65
C MET A 97 7.72 8.64 5.45
N ILE A 98 7.93 9.34 4.32
CA ILE A 98 7.18 10.55 3.97
C ILE A 98 6.15 10.33 2.85
N GLY A 99 5.86 9.08 2.49
CA GLY A 99 4.81 8.76 1.51
C GLY A 99 5.22 8.89 0.05
N ILE A 100 6.49 8.70 -0.28
CA ILE A 100 7.00 8.76 -1.67
C ILE A 100 7.39 7.35 -2.13
N SER A 101 6.59 6.79 -3.05
CA SER A 101 6.80 5.44 -3.59
C SER A 101 7.97 5.34 -4.57
N GLU A 102 8.31 6.46 -5.20
CA GLU A 102 9.31 6.62 -6.25
C GLU A 102 10.72 6.26 -5.76
N GLY A 103 10.94 6.28 -4.45
CA GLY A 103 12.20 5.85 -3.83
C GLY A 103 12.61 4.42 -4.24
N ALA A 104 11.67 3.57 -4.65
CA ALA A 104 11.96 2.22 -5.14
C ALA A 104 12.25 2.12 -6.65
N ILE A 105 12.07 3.18 -7.45
CA ILE A 105 12.30 3.18 -8.91
C ILE A 105 13.70 2.67 -9.30
N PRO A 106 14.80 3.13 -8.69
CA PRO A 106 16.14 2.69 -9.07
C PRO A 106 16.31 1.16 -8.96
N PHE A 107 15.65 0.53 -7.99
CA PHE A 107 15.73 -0.92 -7.76
C PHE A 107 14.94 -1.71 -8.81
N ILE A 108 13.75 -1.25 -9.19
CA ILE A 108 12.97 -1.94 -10.25
C ILE A 108 13.57 -1.74 -11.64
N LEU A 109 14.23 -0.60 -11.90
CA LEU A 109 14.95 -0.38 -13.16
C LEU A 109 16.13 -1.32 -13.31
N LYS A 110 16.83 -1.61 -12.21
CA LYS A 110 17.93 -2.58 -12.20
C LYS A 110 17.41 -4.03 -12.24
N ASN A 111 16.35 -4.33 -11.51
CA ASN A 111 15.77 -5.67 -11.43
C ASN A 111 14.23 -5.62 -11.44
N PRO A 112 13.60 -5.71 -12.63
CA PRO A 112 12.14 -5.67 -12.76
C PRO A 112 11.39 -6.79 -12.02
N LYS A 113 12.09 -7.88 -11.66
CA LYS A 113 11.51 -8.97 -10.86
C LYS A 113 11.12 -8.54 -9.44
N MET A 114 11.54 -7.35 -9.01
CA MET A 114 11.12 -6.76 -7.75
C MET A 114 9.67 -6.25 -7.78
N ILE A 115 9.09 -5.95 -8.96
CA ILE A 115 7.71 -5.45 -9.07
C ILE A 115 6.70 -6.45 -8.48
N PRO A 116 6.70 -7.75 -8.87
CA PRO A 116 5.83 -8.74 -8.23
C PRO A 116 6.05 -8.86 -6.70
N ILE A 117 7.30 -8.73 -6.24
CA ILE A 117 7.63 -8.81 -4.81
C ILE A 117 7.04 -7.61 -4.04
N MET A 118 7.13 -6.41 -4.62
CA MET A 118 6.54 -5.19 -4.06
C MET A 118 5.02 -5.28 -4.02
N ILE A 119 4.39 -5.73 -5.11
CA ILE A 119 2.94 -5.96 -5.17
C ILE A 119 2.50 -6.94 -4.08
N LEU A 120 3.17 -8.09 -3.97
CA LEU A 120 2.85 -9.09 -2.95
C LEU A 120 3.06 -8.55 -1.54
N GLY A 121 4.15 -7.82 -1.29
CA GLY A 121 4.40 -7.17 0.00
C GLY A 121 3.30 -6.18 0.37
N SER A 122 2.87 -5.35 -0.58
CA SER A 122 1.78 -4.39 -0.40
C SER A 122 0.44 -5.06 -0.15
N ILE A 123 0.13 -6.14 -0.88
CA ILE A 123 -1.06 -6.96 -0.63
C ILE A 123 -1.02 -7.53 0.80
N ILE A 124 0.08 -8.14 1.21
CA ILE A 124 0.20 -8.76 2.54
C ILE A 124 0.04 -7.71 3.65
N GLY A 125 0.73 -6.57 3.53
CA GLY A 125 0.62 -5.49 4.51
C GLY A 125 -0.80 -4.94 4.62
N THR A 126 -1.47 -4.77 3.48
CA THR A 126 -2.87 -4.33 3.43
C THR A 126 -3.83 -5.36 4.01
N GLN A 127 -3.67 -6.66 3.71
CA GLN A 127 -4.53 -7.68 4.29
C GLN A 127 -4.33 -7.81 5.80
N LEU A 128 -3.10 -7.62 6.29
CA LEU A 128 -2.85 -7.54 7.72
C LEU A 128 -3.58 -6.35 8.35
N ALA A 129 -3.57 -5.19 7.69
CA ALA A 129 -4.30 -4.01 8.15
C ALA A 129 -5.82 -4.24 8.18
N VAL A 130 -6.39 -4.92 7.18
CA VAL A 130 -7.81 -5.31 7.16
C VAL A 130 -8.14 -6.26 8.32
N VAL A 131 -7.33 -7.30 8.54
CA VAL A 131 -7.55 -8.29 9.62
C VAL A 131 -7.41 -7.67 11.01
N LEU A 132 -6.54 -6.67 11.16
CA LEU A 132 -6.36 -5.93 12.41
C LEU A 132 -7.37 -4.78 12.59
N ASP A 133 -8.33 -4.65 11.66
CA ASP A 133 -9.29 -3.55 11.61
C ASP A 133 -8.62 -2.18 11.73
N VAL A 134 -7.54 -1.94 10.98
CA VAL A 134 -6.98 -0.60 10.86
C VAL A 134 -7.93 0.27 10.06
N TRP A 135 -8.25 1.45 10.59
CA TRP A 135 -9.16 2.41 9.96
C TRP A 135 -8.49 3.77 9.75
N GLN A 136 -9.01 4.52 8.77
CA GLN A 136 -8.61 5.89 8.53
C GLN A 136 -9.36 6.87 9.45
N SER A 137 -8.63 7.55 10.33
CA SER A 137 -9.22 8.44 11.34
C SER A 137 -9.84 9.73 10.77
N LEU A 138 -9.27 10.29 9.70
CA LEU A 138 -9.62 11.65 9.26
C LEU A 138 -11.02 11.79 8.61
N HIS A 139 -11.67 10.69 8.20
CA HIS A 139 -12.99 10.76 7.53
C HIS A 139 -14.17 10.54 8.47
N TYR A 140 -13.96 9.94 9.65
CA TYR A 140 -15.03 9.70 10.62
C TYR A 140 -15.44 10.96 11.39
N GLN A 141 -14.52 11.92 11.57
CA GLN A 141 -14.77 13.10 12.42
C GLN A 141 -15.62 14.20 11.76
N LEU A 142 -15.76 14.21 10.44
CA LEU A 142 -16.56 15.22 9.73
C LEU A 142 -18.05 14.82 9.57
N TYR A 143 -18.42 13.58 9.92
CA TYR A 143 -19.75 12.98 9.68
C TYR A 143 -20.24 12.15 10.88
N GLY A 144 -20.06 12.65 12.11
CA GLY A 144 -20.32 11.95 13.37
C GLY A 144 -21.78 11.55 13.67
N ASP A 145 -22.63 11.33 12.67
CA ASP A 145 -24.02 10.88 12.84
C ASP A 145 -24.40 9.60 12.04
N GLY A 146 -23.45 8.99 11.32
CA GLY A 146 -23.72 7.78 10.53
C GLY A 146 -24.42 8.02 9.18
N SER A 147 -24.53 9.28 8.75
CA SER A 147 -24.99 9.63 7.41
C SER A 147 -23.86 9.51 6.39
N TYR A 148 -23.84 8.42 5.62
CA TYR A 148 -22.99 8.33 4.43
C TYR A 148 -23.42 9.41 3.42
N PRO A 149 -22.50 10.17 2.80
CA PRO A 149 -22.89 11.15 1.80
C PRO A 149 -23.50 10.44 0.58
N GLN A 150 -24.74 10.81 0.25
CA GLN A 150 -25.26 10.66 -1.11
C GLN A 150 -24.47 11.63 -1.98
N ILE A 151 -23.45 11.14 -2.69
CA ILE A 151 -22.62 11.98 -3.56
C ILE A 151 -23.47 12.38 -4.78
N LEU A 152 -23.53 13.69 -5.05
CA LEU A 152 -23.99 14.31 -6.31
C LEU A 152 -23.01 14.04 -7.46
#